data_AF-A0A3N5VTZ9-F1
#
_entry.id   AF-A0A3N5VTZ9-F1
#
_cell.length_a   1.000
_cell.length_b   1.000
_cell.length_c   1.000
_cell.angle_alpha   90.00
_cell.angle_beta   90.00
_cell.angle_gamma   90.00
#
_symmetry.space_group_name_H-M   'P 1'
#
loop_
_entity.id
_entity.type
_entity.pdbx_description
1 polymer ?
#
loop_
_entity_poly.entity_id
_entity_poly.type
_entity_poly.pdbx_seq_one_letter_code
_entity_poly.pdbx_strand_id
1 'polypeptide(L)'
;MLALEEYDPDEKKVTKLADIFTKQIVPSMARPTSADTDHDALAMSLDEFGYPNLEYMAKLRGSDVESVMKGVVDRVVENPETGFLETMDEYLSGNVKAKLAAARTMAQSNPEYERNVKLLEAALPGEIPAHRITARIGAPWVQPEHLAGYVAEKMNLKPERLTPFSSSTR
;
A
#
# COMPACT_ATOMS: atom_id res chain seq x y z
N MET A 1 -9.22 22.95 33.01
CA MET A 1 -10.18 22.14 32.22
C MET A 1 -11.14 23.10 31.55
N LEU A 2 -11.35 23.04 30.24
CA LEU A 2 -12.39 23.83 29.58
C LEU A 2 -13.75 23.16 29.78
N ALA A 3 -14.73 23.89 30.29
CA ALA A 3 -16.11 23.40 30.42
C ALA A 3 -16.82 23.43 29.06
N LEU A 4 -17.69 22.44 28.80
CA LEU A 4 -18.46 22.30 27.57
C LEU A 4 -19.68 23.22 27.50
N GLU A 5 -20.03 23.83 28.63
CA GLU A 5 -21.15 24.72 28.82
C GLU A 5 -20.79 25.79 29.85
N GLU A 6 -21.27 27.01 29.60
CA GLU A 6 -21.24 28.13 30.54
C GLU A 6 -22.61 28.15 31.22
N TYR A 7 -22.60 27.93 32.53
CA TYR A 7 -23.80 27.78 33.35
C TYR A 7 -23.95 28.99 34.27
N ASP A 8 -25.11 29.62 34.24
CA ASP A 8 -25.47 30.67 35.19
C ASP A 8 -26.14 30.03 36.42
N PRO A 9 -25.50 30.10 37.61
CA PRO A 9 -26.02 29.50 38.82
C PRO A 9 -27.24 30.22 39.41
N ASP A 10 -27.44 31.50 39.10
CA ASP A 10 -28.55 32.31 39.64
C ASP A 10 -29.85 32.04 38.87
N GLU A 11 -29.77 31.92 37.54
CA GLU A 11 -30.91 31.57 36.67
C GLU A 11 -31.08 30.05 36.48
N LYS A 12 -30.15 29.25 37.02
CA LYS A 12 -30.06 27.79 36.87
C LYS A 12 -30.12 27.31 35.42
N LYS A 13 -29.50 28.05 34.49
CA LYS A 13 -29.60 27.77 33.06
C LYS A 13 -28.24 27.83 32.39
N VAL A 14 -28.06 26.96 31.39
CA VAL A 14 -26.93 27.04 30.46
C VAL A 14 -27.13 28.26 29.56
N THR A 15 -26.19 29.20 29.64
CA THR A 15 -26.23 30.46 28.87
C THR A 15 -25.52 30.32 27.54
N LYS A 16 -24.48 29.48 27.47
CA LYS A 16 -23.69 29.29 26.25
C LYS A 16 -23.07 27.90 26.17
N LEU A 17 -23.18 27.27 25.01
CA LEU A 17 -22.45 26.04 24.69
C LEU A 17 -21.05 26.38 24.19
N ALA A 18 -20.08 25.52 24.45
CA ALA A 18 -18.72 25.69 23.95
C ALA A 18 -18.69 25.81 22.40
N ASP A 19 -17.70 26.54 21.89
CA ASP A 19 -17.56 26.85 20.46
C ASP A 19 -17.51 25.58 19.56
N ILE A 20 -17.23 24.39 20.11
CA ILE A 20 -17.25 23.10 19.40
C ILE A 20 -18.61 22.74 18.82
N PHE A 21 -19.68 23.27 19.40
CA PHE A 21 -21.05 23.00 18.96
C PHE A 21 -21.52 23.95 17.86
N THR A 22 -20.79 25.04 17.59
CA THR A 22 -21.25 26.10 16.67
C THR A 22 -20.21 26.53 15.64
N LYS A 23 -18.93 26.24 15.88
CA LYS A 23 -17.82 26.64 15.02
C LYS A 23 -17.01 25.42 14.63
N GLN A 24 -16.58 25.41 13.38
CA GLN A 24 -15.58 24.47 12.90
C GLN A 24 -14.24 24.78 13.60
N ILE A 25 -13.87 23.98 14.61
CA ILE A 25 -12.62 24.18 15.36
C ILE A 25 -11.40 23.67 14.58
N VAL A 26 -11.60 22.69 13.71
CA VAL A 26 -10.56 22.17 12.81
C VAL A 26 -10.81 22.75 11.42
N PRO A 27 -10.08 23.78 10.98
CA PRO A 27 -10.23 24.31 9.63
C PRO A 27 -9.92 23.20 8.61
N SER A 28 -10.74 23.11 7.56
CA SER A 28 -10.39 22.25 6.42
C SER A 28 -9.09 22.77 5.82
N MET A 29 -8.11 21.90 5.60
CA MET A 29 -6.91 22.29 4.86
C MET A 29 -7.34 22.82 3.49
N ALA A 30 -6.89 24.02 3.14
CA ALA A 30 -7.13 24.57 1.82
C ALA A 30 -6.34 23.72 0.82
N ARG A 31 -7.00 23.29 -0.26
CA ARG A 31 -6.32 22.56 -1.33
C ARG A 31 -5.16 23.40 -1.85
N PRO A 32 -3.97 22.81 -2.05
CA PRO A 32 -2.86 23.51 -2.69
C PRO A 32 -3.31 24.07 -4.04
N THR A 33 -2.98 25.33 -4.31
CA THR A 33 -3.34 25.99 -5.58
C THR A 33 -2.19 26.02 -6.57
N SER A 34 -0.96 25.74 -6.13
CA SER A 34 0.23 25.70 -6.96
C SER A 34 1.29 24.77 -6.35
N ALA A 35 2.15 24.21 -7.20
CA ALA A 35 3.32 23.44 -6.78
C ALA A 35 4.60 24.03 -7.41
N ASP A 36 5.68 24.10 -6.63
CA ASP A 36 6.96 24.69 -7.08
C ASP A 36 7.75 23.72 -7.97
N THR A 37 7.64 22.41 -7.72
CA THR A 37 8.28 21.35 -8.52
C THR A 37 7.29 20.25 -8.90
N ASP A 38 7.62 19.45 -9.92
CA ASP A 38 6.78 18.32 -10.35
C ASP A 38 6.70 17.23 -9.27
N HIS A 39 7.74 17.10 -8.45
CA HIS A 39 7.74 16.21 -7.29
C HIS A 39 6.81 16.70 -6.17
N ASP A 40 6.73 18.01 -5.93
CA ASP A 40 5.78 18.55 -4.96
C ASP A 40 4.35 18.34 -5.46
N ALA A 41 4.11 18.54 -6.75
CA ALA A 41 2.82 18.24 -7.36
C ALA A 41 2.43 16.76 -7.19
N LEU A 42 3.40 15.84 -7.34
CA LEU A 42 3.18 14.41 -7.10
C LEU A 42 2.80 14.14 -5.64
N ALA A 43 3.54 14.72 -4.70
CA ALA A 43 3.24 14.57 -3.26
C ALA A 43 1.83 15.07 -2.92
N MET A 44 1.44 16.24 -3.47
CA MET A 44 0.08 16.79 -3.29
C MET A 44 -0.99 15.89 -3.94
N SER A 45 -0.70 15.28 -5.08
CA SER A 45 -1.61 14.31 -5.70
C SER A 45 -1.79 13.05 -4.85
N LEU A 46 -0.71 12.55 -4.26
CA LEU A 46 -0.75 11.37 -3.39
C LEU A 46 -1.52 11.67 -2.09
N ASP A 47 -1.35 12.88 -1.53
CA ASP A 47 -2.07 13.32 -0.33
C ASP A 47 -3.59 13.45 -0.59
N GLU A 48 -4.00 14.00 -1.73
CA GLU A 48 -5.42 14.22 -2.05
C GLU A 48 -6.12 12.96 -2.60
N PHE A 49 -5.45 12.19 -3.47
CA PHE A 49 -6.08 11.10 -4.22
C PHE A 49 -5.58 9.70 -3.86
N GLY A 50 -4.41 9.59 -3.22
CA GLY A 50 -3.75 8.31 -2.96
C GLY A 50 -3.08 7.69 -4.20
N TYR A 51 -3.09 8.35 -5.36
CA TYR A 51 -2.41 7.90 -6.58
C TYR A 51 -1.87 9.09 -7.40
N PRO A 52 -0.88 8.84 -8.29
CA PRO A 52 -0.38 9.85 -9.23
C PRO A 52 -1.45 10.29 -10.25
N ASN A 53 -2.05 11.46 -10.05
CA ASN A 53 -3.03 12.07 -10.95
C ASN A 53 -2.38 13.17 -11.78
N LEU A 54 -1.99 12.84 -13.01
CA LEU A 54 -1.24 13.77 -13.87
C LEU A 54 -2.04 15.02 -14.26
N GLU A 55 -3.37 14.92 -14.38
CA GLU A 55 -4.23 16.06 -14.73
C GLU A 55 -4.28 17.09 -13.59
N TYR A 56 -4.32 16.61 -12.35
CA TYR A 56 -4.25 17.46 -11.17
C TYR A 56 -2.86 18.11 -11.05
N MET A 57 -1.80 17.32 -11.24
CA MET A 57 -0.43 17.82 -11.20
C MET A 57 -0.18 18.89 -12.27
N ALA A 58 -0.66 18.67 -13.50
CA ALA A 58 -0.60 19.65 -14.59
C ALA A 58 -1.30 20.97 -14.23
N LYS A 59 -2.48 20.91 -13.59
CA LYS A 59 -3.18 22.10 -13.10
C LYS A 59 -2.39 22.86 -12.03
N LEU A 60 -1.74 22.15 -11.09
CA LEU A 60 -0.90 22.77 -10.06
C LEU A 60 0.36 23.43 -10.62
N ARG A 61 0.91 22.87 -11.71
CA ARG A 61 2.12 23.37 -12.37
C ARG A 61 1.83 24.43 -13.43
N GLY A 62 0.59 24.53 -13.90
CA GLY A 62 0.23 25.36 -15.04
C GLY A 62 0.90 24.92 -16.35
N SER A 63 1.24 23.63 -16.46
CA SER A 63 1.92 23.02 -17.60
C SER A 63 1.08 21.89 -18.21
N ASP A 64 1.55 21.30 -19.31
CA ASP A 64 0.94 20.12 -19.90
C ASP A 64 1.28 18.83 -19.13
N VAL A 65 0.42 17.82 -19.32
CA VAL A 65 0.51 16.49 -18.68
C VAL A 65 1.81 15.77 -19.05
N GLU A 66 2.28 15.91 -20.28
CA GLU A 66 3.47 15.22 -20.80
C GLU A 66 4.75 15.76 -20.14
N SER A 67 4.84 17.09 -19.98
CA SER A 67 5.93 17.77 -19.28
C SER A 67 6.03 17.32 -17.82
N VAL A 68 4.89 17.27 -17.12
CA VAL A 68 4.83 16.79 -15.74
C VAL A 68 5.24 15.33 -15.63
N MET A 69 4.71 14.46 -16.51
CA MET A 69 5.06 13.04 -16.55
C MET A 69 6.57 12.84 -16.76
N LYS A 70 7.19 13.63 -17.64
CA LYS A 70 8.63 13.61 -17.86
C LYS A 70 9.42 14.06 -16.62
N GLY A 71 8.89 15.01 -15.86
CA GLY A 71 9.49 15.50 -14.62
C GLY A 71 9.45 14.50 -13.45
N VAL A 72 8.50 13.55 -13.47
CA VAL A 72 8.33 12.54 -12.41
C VAL A 72 8.63 11.11 -12.85
N VAL A 73 9.16 10.91 -14.05
CA VAL A 73 9.42 9.58 -14.64
C VAL A 73 10.29 8.70 -13.75
N ASP A 74 11.16 9.29 -12.94
CA ASP A 74 12.03 8.61 -11.98
C ASP A 74 11.28 8.11 -10.73
N ARG A 75 10.08 8.63 -10.45
CA ARG A 75 9.27 8.31 -9.27
C ARG A 75 7.98 7.55 -9.54
N VAL A 76 7.54 7.52 -10.79
CA VAL A 76 6.32 6.82 -11.19
C VAL A 76 6.57 5.87 -12.34
N VAL A 77 5.71 4.87 -12.46
CA VAL A 77 5.76 3.86 -13.51
C VAL A 77 4.36 3.37 -13.80
N GLU A 78 4.05 3.15 -15.07
CA GLU A 78 2.78 2.59 -15.47
C GLU A 78 2.78 1.08 -15.23
N ASN A 79 1.76 0.57 -14.57
CA ASN A 79 1.61 -0.86 -14.35
C ASN A 79 1.02 -1.53 -15.61
N PRO A 80 1.72 -2.47 -16.27
CA PRO A 80 1.26 -3.13 -17.49
C PRO A 80 -0.02 -3.97 -17.31
N GLU A 81 -0.35 -4.39 -16.08
CA GLU A 81 -1.54 -5.20 -15.82
C GLU A 81 -2.80 -4.35 -15.68
N THR A 82 -2.66 -3.16 -15.10
CA THR A 82 -3.80 -2.29 -14.77
C THR A 82 -3.93 -1.07 -15.69
N GLY A 83 -2.83 -0.68 -16.35
CA GLY A 83 -2.73 0.56 -17.14
C GLY A 83 -2.72 1.83 -16.28
N PHE A 84 -2.66 1.70 -14.95
CA PHE A 84 -2.61 2.84 -14.04
C PHE A 84 -1.17 3.22 -13.69
N LEU A 85 -1.00 4.51 -13.41
CA LEU A 85 0.27 5.05 -12.95
C LEU A 85 0.42 4.77 -11.45
N GLU A 86 1.48 4.06 -11.08
CA GLU A 86 1.83 3.74 -9.70
C GLU A 86 3.12 4.45 -9.28
N THR A 87 3.30 4.64 -7.97
CA THR A 87 4.59 5.11 -7.45
C THR A 87 5.63 4.01 -7.57
N MET A 88 6.90 4.39 -7.68
CA MET A 88 8.01 3.43 -7.78
C MET A 88 8.04 2.49 -6.57
N ASP A 89 7.80 3.02 -5.37
CA ASP A 89 7.80 2.25 -4.13
C ASP A 89 6.68 1.20 -4.12
N GLU A 90 5.47 1.58 -4.57
CA GLU A 90 4.35 0.66 -4.66
C GLU A 90 4.58 -0.40 -5.74
N TYR A 91 5.03 0.01 -6.92
CA TYR A 91 5.25 -0.89 -8.05
C TYR A 91 6.34 -1.93 -7.76
N LEU A 92 7.45 -1.53 -7.12
CA LEU A 92 8.57 -2.40 -6.76
C LEU A 92 8.35 -3.17 -5.46
N SER A 93 7.17 -3.06 -4.86
CA SER A 93 6.78 -3.82 -3.68
C SER A 93 5.75 -4.92 -3.99
N GLY A 94 5.56 -5.83 -3.02
CA GLY A 94 4.61 -6.93 -3.11
C GLY A 94 5.15 -8.13 -3.89
N ASN A 95 4.30 -8.75 -4.72
CA ASN A 95 4.68 -9.94 -5.48
C ASN A 95 5.48 -9.57 -6.75
N VAL A 96 6.73 -9.12 -6.54
CA VAL A 96 7.65 -8.69 -7.61
C VAL A 96 7.86 -9.78 -8.66
N LYS A 97 7.87 -11.06 -8.28
CA LYS A 97 8.01 -12.18 -9.22
C LYS A 97 6.83 -12.25 -10.21
N ALA A 98 5.60 -12.10 -9.72
CA ALA A 98 4.41 -12.08 -10.56
C ALA A 98 4.40 -10.84 -11.47
N LYS A 99 4.66 -9.66 -10.90
CA LYS A 99 4.76 -8.40 -11.66
C LYS A 99 5.83 -8.48 -12.76
N LEU A 100 6.98 -9.10 -12.50
CA LEU A 100 8.05 -9.29 -13.48
C LEU A 100 7.62 -10.19 -14.64
N ALA A 101 6.89 -11.28 -14.36
CA ALA A 101 6.37 -12.16 -15.39
C ALA A 101 5.36 -11.45 -16.30
N ALA A 102 4.46 -10.64 -15.71
CA ALA A 102 3.51 -9.82 -16.45
C ALA A 102 4.22 -8.77 -17.31
N ALA A 103 5.17 -8.01 -16.73
CA ALA A 103 5.95 -7.00 -17.44
C ALA A 103 6.72 -7.58 -18.63
N ARG A 104 7.34 -8.76 -18.48
CA ARG A 104 8.05 -9.45 -19.58
C ARG A 104 7.12 -9.89 -20.70
N THR A 105 5.89 -10.29 -20.37
CA THR A 105 4.90 -10.67 -21.38
C THR A 105 4.45 -9.44 -22.16
N MET A 106 4.17 -8.33 -21.48
CA MET A 106 3.76 -7.09 -22.12
C MET A 106 4.88 -6.44 -22.94
N ALA A 107 6.13 -6.56 -22.49
CA ALA A 107 7.30 -6.04 -23.20
C ALA A 107 7.52 -6.69 -24.58
N GLN A 108 6.98 -7.90 -24.82
CA GLN A 108 7.07 -8.55 -26.13
C GLN A 108 6.23 -7.83 -27.21
N SER A 109 5.09 -7.26 -26.82
CA SER A 109 4.22 -6.48 -27.72
C SER A 109 4.52 -4.99 -27.67
N ASN A 110 4.99 -4.47 -26.53
CA ASN A 110 5.16 -3.05 -26.26
C ASN A 110 6.55 -2.77 -25.65
N PRO A 111 7.53 -2.33 -26.44
CA PRO A 111 8.92 -2.11 -25.98
C PRO A 111 9.07 -1.10 -24.83
N GLU A 112 8.08 -0.24 -24.61
CA GLU A 112 8.06 0.75 -23.53
C GLU A 112 8.16 0.10 -22.14
N TYR A 113 7.60 -1.12 -21.99
CA TYR A 113 7.64 -1.88 -20.73
C TYR A 113 8.98 -2.59 -20.47
N GLU A 114 9.95 -2.53 -21.38
CA GLU A 114 11.32 -3.00 -21.09
C GLU A 114 11.92 -2.28 -19.89
N ARG A 115 11.57 -1.01 -19.69
CA ARG A 115 11.96 -0.24 -18.50
C ARG A 115 11.46 -0.92 -17.22
N ASN A 116 10.20 -1.35 -17.21
CA ASN A 116 9.59 -2.00 -16.05
C ASN A 116 10.27 -3.32 -15.73
N VAL A 117 10.62 -4.10 -16.76
CA VAL A 117 11.35 -5.36 -16.60
C VAL A 117 12.68 -5.10 -15.90
N LYS A 118 13.46 -4.11 -16.35
CA LYS A 118 14.76 -3.76 -15.74
C LYS A 118 14.61 -3.32 -14.28
N LEU A 119 13.58 -2.51 -13.98
CA LEU A 119 13.31 -2.06 -12.61
C LEU A 119 12.96 -3.23 -11.68
N LEU A 120 12.08 -4.13 -12.13
CA LEU A 120 11.65 -5.29 -11.35
C LEU A 120 12.76 -6.35 -11.19
N GLU A 121 13.63 -6.52 -12.20
CA GLU A 121 14.81 -7.37 -12.09
C GLU A 121 15.80 -6.85 -11.06
N ALA A 122 16.02 -5.54 -11.02
CA ALA A 122 16.88 -4.90 -10.02
C ALA A 122 16.31 -4.99 -8.59
N ALA A 123 14.97 -4.97 -8.46
CA ALA A 123 14.28 -5.09 -7.17
C ALA A 123 14.14 -6.55 -6.67
N LEU A 124 14.42 -7.55 -7.51
CA LEU A 124 14.22 -8.94 -7.16
C LEU A 124 15.23 -9.39 -6.07
N PRO A 125 14.77 -9.85 -4.89
CA PRO A 125 15.67 -10.35 -3.88
C PRO A 125 16.36 -11.64 -4.36
N GLY A 126 17.61 -11.83 -3.94
CA GLY A 126 18.37 -13.03 -4.24
C GLY A 126 17.66 -14.31 -3.78
N GLU A 127 17.80 -15.38 -4.56
CA GLU A 127 17.18 -16.66 -4.19
C GLU A 127 17.79 -17.23 -2.91
N ILE A 128 16.92 -17.57 -1.96
CA ILE A 128 17.32 -18.25 -0.73
C ILE A 128 17.15 -19.75 -0.97
N PRO A 129 18.24 -20.53 -0.98
CA PRO A 129 18.14 -21.96 -1.20
C PRO A 129 17.46 -22.66 -0.01
N ALA A 130 16.73 -23.74 -0.27
CA ALA A 130 15.92 -24.43 0.74
C ALA A 130 16.70 -24.83 2.00
N HIS A 131 17.97 -25.21 1.87
CA HIS A 131 18.81 -25.60 3.02
C HIS A 131 19.12 -24.44 3.99
N ARG A 132 18.92 -23.18 3.59
CA ARG A 132 19.04 -22.00 4.46
C ARG A 132 17.73 -21.63 5.15
N ILE A 133 16.63 -22.29 4.81
CA ILE A 133 15.30 -22.05 5.39
C ILE A 133 15.06 -23.15 6.44
N THR A 134 14.94 -22.76 7.70
CA THR A 134 14.62 -23.70 8.79
C THR A 134 13.25 -23.37 9.37
N ALA A 135 12.32 -24.32 9.29
CA ALA A 135 11.03 -24.23 9.95
C ALA A 135 11.11 -24.88 11.34
N ARG A 136 10.66 -24.18 12.38
CA ARG A 136 10.43 -24.79 13.69
C ARG A 136 9.06 -25.46 13.70
N ILE A 137 8.91 -26.52 14.48
CA ILE A 137 7.60 -27.12 14.75
C ILE A 137 6.71 -26.03 15.38
N GLY A 138 5.50 -25.86 14.84
CA GLY A 138 4.59 -24.79 15.25
C GLY A 138 4.82 -23.44 14.57
N ALA A 139 5.64 -23.36 13.53
CA ALA A 139 5.75 -22.15 12.71
C ALA A 139 4.37 -21.80 12.10
N PRO A 140 3.87 -20.56 12.26
CA PRO A 140 2.50 -20.21 11.89
C PRO A 140 2.22 -20.24 10.38
N TRP A 141 3.28 -20.22 9.57
CA TRP A 141 3.19 -20.31 8.11
C TRP A 141 3.25 -21.76 7.59
N VAL A 142 3.53 -22.74 8.45
CA VAL A 142 3.49 -24.16 8.09
C VAL A 142 2.11 -24.69 8.43
N GLN A 143 1.33 -24.99 7.40
CA GLN A 143 0.00 -25.54 7.60
C GLN A 143 0.05 -26.91 8.31
N PRO A 144 -0.85 -27.17 9.28
CA PRO A 144 -0.84 -28.41 10.07
C PRO A 144 -0.84 -29.68 9.22
N GLU A 145 -1.47 -29.66 8.05
CA GLU A 145 -1.57 -30.78 7.12
C GLU A 145 -0.19 -31.16 6.56
N HIS A 146 0.66 -30.17 6.28
CA HIS A 146 2.03 -30.43 5.80
C HIS A 146 2.89 -31.06 6.90
N LEU A 147 2.73 -30.63 8.15
CA LEU A 147 3.42 -31.21 9.29
C LEU A 147 2.95 -32.65 9.55
N ALA A 148 1.63 -32.89 9.52
CA ALA A 148 1.05 -34.22 9.68
C ALA A 148 1.52 -35.18 8.57
N GLY A 149 1.52 -34.72 7.31
CA GLY A 149 2.06 -35.49 6.18
C GLY A 149 3.53 -35.86 6.36
N TYR A 150 4.36 -34.91 6.77
CA TYR A 150 5.78 -35.15 7.06
C TYR A 150 5.98 -36.18 8.17
N VAL A 151 5.23 -36.09 9.27
CA VAL A 151 5.32 -37.05 10.39
C VAL A 151 4.83 -38.44 9.97
N ALA A 152 3.72 -38.52 9.24
CA ALA A 152 3.21 -39.78 8.72
C ALA A 152 4.24 -40.48 7.82
N GLU A 153 4.87 -39.73 6.92
CA GLU A 153 5.94 -40.24 6.05
C GLU A 153 7.14 -40.74 6.86
N LYS A 154 7.68 -39.92 7.78
CA LYS A 154 8.89 -40.30 8.53
C LYS A 154 8.67 -41.41 9.55
N MET A 155 7.48 -41.51 10.12
CA MET A 155 7.11 -42.54 11.09
C MET A 155 6.42 -43.75 10.46
N ASN A 156 6.25 -43.76 9.13
CA ASN A 156 5.53 -44.78 8.38
C ASN A 156 4.12 -45.06 8.94
N LEU A 157 3.41 -43.99 9.32
CA LEU A 157 2.07 -44.04 9.88
C LEU A 157 1.03 -43.79 8.78
N LYS A 158 -0.14 -44.41 8.92
CA LYS A 158 -1.30 -44.05 8.09
C LYS A 158 -1.79 -42.65 8.51
N PRO A 159 -2.08 -41.72 7.57
CA PRO A 159 -2.54 -40.36 7.86
C PRO A 159 -3.77 -40.33 8.77
N GLU A 160 -4.62 -41.34 8.63
CA GLU A 160 -5.84 -41.62 9.40
C GLU A 160 -5.62 -41.69 10.92
N ARG A 161 -4.38 -41.97 11.35
CA ARG A 161 -3.99 -42.10 12.76
C ARG A 161 -3.49 -40.79 13.38
N LEU A 162 -3.36 -39.73 12.57
CA LEU A 162 -2.99 -38.40 13.02
C LEU A 162 -4.25 -37.56 13.13
N THR A 163 -4.72 -37.35 14.35
CA THR A 163 -5.83 -36.43 14.61
C THR A 163 -5.29 -34.99 14.58
N PRO A 164 -5.79 -34.10 13.71
CA PRO A 164 -5.45 -32.68 13.80
C PRO A 164 -5.91 -32.15 15.17
N PHE A 165 -5.08 -31.30 15.79
CA PHE A 165 -5.44 -30.63 17.03
C PHE A 165 -6.56 -29.63 16.71
N SER A 166 -7.81 -30.01 16.97
CA SER A 166 -8.96 -29.11 16.90
C SER A 166 -8.86 -28.12 18.06
N SER A 167 -8.44 -26.89 17.77
CA SER A 167 -8.57 -25.77 18.70
C SER A 167 -10.05 -25.36 18.75
N SER A 168 -10.86 -26.15 19.44
CA SER A 168 -12.12 -25.69 20.01
C SER A 168 -11.81 -25.07 21.37
N THR A 169 -12.33 -23.86 21.63
CA THR A 169 -12.14 -22.94 22.79
C THR A 169 -11.32 -21.70 22.36
N ARG A 170 -11.83 -20.46 22.33
CA ARG A 170 -12.87 -19.80 23.11
C ARG A 170 -13.47 -18.62 22.33
#